data_AF-A0A7K5BG77-F1
#
_entry.id   AF-A0A7K5BG77-F1
#
_cell.length_a   1.000
_cell.length_b   1.000
_cell.length_c   1.000
_cell.angle_alpha   90.00
_cell.angle_beta   90.00
_cell.angle_gamma   90.00
#
_symmetry.space_group_name_H-M   'P 1'
#
loop_
_entity.id
_entity.type
_entity.pdbx_description
1 polymer ?
#
loop_
_entity_poly.entity_id
_entity_poly.type
_entity_poly.pdbx_seq_one_letter_code
_entity_poly.pdbx_strand_id
1 'polypeptide(L)'
;VLAALLGLGAVLAYGERRRRAAQATPAPRYPVYTREEVRRHRTPADRVWVTHGTEVFDVTDFVELHPGGADKVLLAAGGALEPFWALYAVHSQPHVLELLREYKVGDLSPSEAPPSPDGTQDPFAGDPPRHPALRVNSLKPFNAEPPAELLTERFLTPNELFFTRNHLPVPAVDAGAYRLHVEGPGGRALSLSLPELRGRFPKHEVTATLQCAGNRRTEMSRVRPVKGLPWDIGAISTARWGGARLRDVLLHAGFGERREGEWHVCFEGLDADAGGAPYGASIPYGRAVSPVADVLLAYEMNGEELPRDHGFPVRVVVPGVVGARSVKWLRRVAVSPAESPSHWQQNDYKGFCPSVDWDTVDYRTAPAIQELPVQSAITQPRPGAAVPPGELTVKGYAWSGGGREVVRVDVSLDGGHTWQAAELAGERAAPGRAWAWVLWELRAPAVEAGTELEIVCKAVDASYNVQPDTVAPIWNLRGVLSNAWHRVRVTVS
;
A
#
# COMPACT_ATOMS: atom_id res chain seq x y z
N VAL A 1 -5.41 70.29 -15.04
CA VAL A 1 -4.50 70.58 -13.91
C VAL A 1 -4.81 69.76 -12.66
N LEU A 2 -6.08 69.44 -12.33
CA LEU A 2 -6.39 68.57 -11.18
C LEU A 2 -6.02 67.07 -11.35
N ALA A 3 -5.94 66.54 -12.57
CA ALA A 3 -5.58 65.13 -12.81
C ALA A 3 -4.07 64.85 -12.65
N ALA A 4 -3.21 65.87 -12.70
CA ALA A 4 -1.76 65.70 -12.59
C ALA A 4 -1.26 65.66 -11.13
N LEU A 5 -2.08 66.14 -10.17
CA LEU A 5 -1.72 66.15 -8.74
C LEU A 5 -2.11 64.85 -8.01
N LEU A 6 -3.03 64.05 -8.55
CA LEU A 6 -3.40 62.74 -7.98
C LEU A 6 -2.43 61.61 -8.40
N GLY A 7 -1.71 61.77 -9.51
CA GLY A 7 -0.73 60.79 -9.98
C GLY A 7 0.59 60.78 -9.18
N LEU A 8 1.01 61.92 -8.63
CA LEU A 8 2.22 62.02 -7.82
C LEU A 8 2.06 61.44 -6.41
N GLY A 9 0.86 61.57 -5.81
CA GLY A 9 0.56 60.98 -4.50
C GLY A 9 0.51 59.45 -4.51
N ALA A 10 -0.01 58.85 -5.59
CA ALA A 10 -0.05 57.40 -5.75
C ALA A 10 1.33 56.78 -6.00
N VAL A 11 2.21 57.47 -6.75
CA VAL A 11 3.58 57.00 -7.00
C VAL A 11 4.45 57.10 -5.74
N LEU A 12 4.26 58.14 -4.91
CA LEU A 12 4.94 58.24 -3.60
C LEU A 12 4.41 57.20 -2.60
N ALA A 13 3.10 56.96 -2.53
CA ALA A 13 2.51 55.93 -1.67
C ALA A 13 2.88 54.50 -2.11
N TYR A 14 3.04 54.25 -3.42
CA TYR A 14 3.50 52.97 -3.96
C TYR A 14 5.01 52.79 -3.78
N GLY A 15 5.80 53.87 -3.90
CA GLY A 15 7.23 53.89 -3.59
C GLY A 15 7.53 53.67 -2.11
N GLU A 16 6.71 54.22 -1.20
CA GLU A 16 6.81 53.98 0.23
C GLU A 16 6.33 52.58 0.63
N ARG A 17 5.32 52.01 -0.03
CA ARG A 17 4.96 50.59 0.16
C ARG A 17 6.04 49.64 -0.36
N ARG A 18 6.71 49.94 -1.47
CA ARG A 18 7.88 49.16 -1.91
C ARG A 18 9.10 49.36 -1.01
N ARG A 19 9.30 50.52 -0.40
CA ARG A 19 10.35 50.73 0.64
C ARG A 19 9.99 50.04 1.96
N ARG A 20 8.71 49.96 2.33
CA ARG A 20 8.22 49.18 3.49
C ARG A 20 8.16 47.66 3.21
N ALA A 21 8.04 47.24 1.95
CA ALA A 21 8.13 45.83 1.54
C ALA A 21 9.58 45.40 1.21
N ALA A 22 10.50 46.34 0.97
CA ALA A 22 11.95 46.12 0.93
C ALA A 22 12.60 46.20 2.32
N GLN A 23 11.84 46.60 3.35
CA GLN A 23 12.12 46.17 4.71
C GLN A 23 11.60 44.73 4.83
N ALA A 24 12.45 43.79 4.40
CA ALA A 24 12.28 42.40 4.78
C ALA A 24 12.03 42.39 6.29
N THR A 25 10.84 41.95 6.71
CA THR A 25 10.68 41.43 8.06
C THR A 25 11.81 40.42 8.21
N PRO A 26 12.77 40.62 9.13
CA PRO A 26 13.88 39.68 9.24
C PRO A 26 13.25 38.30 9.38
N ALA A 27 13.63 37.38 8.48
CA ALA A 27 13.28 35.98 8.63
C ALA A 27 13.55 35.61 10.08
N PRO A 28 12.66 34.85 10.75
CA PRO A 28 12.87 34.48 12.14
C PRO A 28 14.32 34.01 12.29
N ARG A 29 15.09 34.73 13.11
CA ARG A 29 16.50 34.40 13.35
C ARG A 29 16.51 33.13 14.16
N TYR A 30 16.59 32.01 13.47
CA TYR A 30 16.79 30.72 14.09
C TYR A 30 18.18 30.68 14.75
N PRO A 31 18.29 30.10 15.95
CA PRO A 31 19.58 29.78 16.54
C PRO A 31 20.42 28.91 15.59
N VAL A 32 21.73 29.09 15.65
CA VAL A 32 22.69 28.30 14.89
C VAL A 32 23.29 27.24 15.80
N TYR A 33 23.30 25.99 15.35
CA TYR A 33 23.83 24.84 16.09
C TYR A 33 24.97 24.15 15.32
N THR A 34 25.82 23.47 16.07
CA THR A 34 26.78 22.50 15.55
C THR A 34 26.15 21.09 15.55
N ARG A 35 26.64 20.19 14.69
CA ARG A 35 26.24 18.77 14.68
C ARG A 35 26.52 18.11 16.01
N GLU A 36 27.55 18.55 16.74
CA GLU A 36 27.86 18.03 18.07
C GLU A 36 26.82 18.46 19.11
N GLU A 37 26.30 19.69 19.03
CA GLU A 37 25.18 20.13 19.85
C GLU A 37 23.90 19.34 19.49
N VAL A 38 23.59 19.20 18.20
CA VAL A 38 22.44 18.38 17.76
C VAL A 38 22.54 16.93 18.25
N ARG A 39 23.75 16.35 18.25
CA ARG A 39 23.99 14.98 18.73
C ARG A 39 23.68 14.76 20.20
N ARG A 40 23.55 15.81 21.02
CA ARG A 40 23.18 15.67 22.44
C ARG A 40 21.69 15.38 22.61
N HIS A 41 20.88 15.70 21.61
CA HIS A 41 19.42 15.58 21.62
C HIS A 41 18.97 14.25 21.01
N ARG A 42 19.18 13.14 21.74
CA ARG A 42 18.92 11.76 21.24
C ARG A 42 17.77 11.03 21.92
N THR A 43 17.25 11.56 23.02
CA THR A 43 16.25 10.90 23.85
C THR A 43 15.09 11.84 24.12
N PRO A 44 13.87 11.35 24.43
CA PRO A 44 12.76 12.22 24.82
C PRO A 44 13.09 13.15 26.01
N ALA A 45 13.90 12.68 26.96
CA ALA A 45 14.33 13.47 28.12
C ALA A 45 15.23 14.66 27.71
N ASP A 46 16.05 14.48 26.68
CA ASP A 46 16.99 15.49 26.18
C ASP A 46 16.42 16.26 24.97
N ARG A 47 15.16 16.03 24.58
CA ARG A 47 14.60 16.32 23.25
C ARG A 47 15.25 15.47 22.15
N VAL A 48 14.49 15.18 21.10
CA VAL A 48 14.91 14.43 19.92
C VAL A 48 15.09 15.40 18.76
N TRP A 49 16.34 15.76 18.46
CA TRP A 49 16.64 16.64 17.33
C TRP A 49 17.16 15.86 16.12
N VAL A 50 16.86 16.37 14.93
CA VAL A 50 17.31 15.83 13.65
C VAL A 50 17.70 16.96 12.70
N THR A 51 18.48 16.65 11.66
CA THR A 51 18.86 17.63 10.62
C THR A 51 18.37 17.19 9.25
N HIS A 52 18.03 18.15 8.39
CA HIS A 52 17.81 17.93 6.96
C HIS A 52 18.33 19.14 6.17
N GLY A 53 19.27 18.90 5.26
CA GLY A 53 20.06 19.95 4.63
C GLY A 53 20.90 20.71 5.67
N THR A 54 20.61 22.00 5.84
CA THR A 54 21.22 22.86 6.85
C THR A 54 20.26 23.21 7.99
N GLU A 55 19.08 22.63 8.06
CA GLU A 55 18.05 22.98 9.04
C GLU A 55 18.05 21.96 10.20
N VAL A 56 17.72 22.42 11.41
CA VAL A 56 17.63 21.62 12.64
C VAL A 56 16.19 21.61 13.13
N PHE A 57 15.68 20.42 13.47
CA PHE A 57 14.29 20.19 13.83
C PHE A 57 14.19 19.46 15.17
N ASP A 58 13.33 19.93 16.07
CA ASP A 58 12.96 19.23 17.31
C ASP A 58 11.69 18.42 17.04
N VAL A 59 11.88 17.12 16.80
CA VAL A 59 10.80 16.20 16.45
C VAL A 59 10.28 15.43 17.66
N THR A 60 10.61 15.85 18.89
CA THR A 60 10.24 15.14 20.13
C THR A 60 8.76 14.79 20.17
N ASP A 61 7.91 15.78 19.90
CA ASP A 61 6.45 15.63 19.96
C ASP A 61 5.88 14.90 18.72
N PHE A 62 6.70 14.71 17.67
CA PHE A 62 6.33 14.00 16.46
C PHE A 62 6.70 12.50 16.48
N VAL A 63 7.66 12.10 17.32
CA VAL A 63 8.18 10.72 17.37
C VAL A 63 7.03 9.71 17.50
N GLU A 64 6.09 9.94 18.42
CA GLU A 64 4.96 9.02 18.65
C GLU A 64 3.88 9.11 17.55
N LEU A 65 3.84 10.21 16.80
CA LEU A 65 2.89 10.47 15.72
C LEU A 65 3.37 9.96 14.35
N HIS A 66 4.62 9.48 14.26
CA HIS A 66 5.22 9.08 12.99
C HIS A 66 4.53 7.83 12.41
N PRO A 67 4.11 7.84 11.13
CA PRO A 67 3.35 6.73 10.53
C PRO A 67 4.10 5.39 10.44
N GLY A 68 5.44 5.40 10.58
CA GLY A 68 6.31 4.23 10.61
C GLY A 68 6.70 3.79 12.04
N GLY A 69 6.15 4.45 13.06
CA GLY A 69 6.43 4.21 14.48
C GLY A 69 7.64 4.99 15.02
N ALA A 70 7.63 5.22 16.34
CA ALA A 70 8.65 5.98 17.07
C ALA A 70 10.08 5.47 16.82
N ASP A 71 10.25 4.15 16.82
CA ASP A 71 11.56 3.51 16.64
C ASP A 71 12.26 3.95 15.35
N LYS A 72 11.51 4.20 14.26
CA LYS A 72 12.09 4.60 12.98
C LYS A 72 12.60 6.03 12.97
N VAL A 73 11.91 6.93 13.65
CA VAL A 73 12.36 8.33 13.82
C VAL A 73 13.56 8.40 14.75
N LEU A 74 13.55 7.61 15.83
CA LEU A 74 14.62 7.57 16.81
C LEU A 74 15.95 7.05 16.24
N LEU A 75 15.94 6.29 15.15
CA LEU A 75 17.17 5.93 14.42
C LEU A 75 17.94 7.16 13.90
N ALA A 76 17.22 8.26 13.61
CA ALA A 76 17.81 9.51 13.16
C ALA A 76 18.13 10.49 14.30
N ALA A 77 17.83 10.12 15.55
CA ALA A 77 17.96 11.01 16.70
C ALA A 77 19.41 11.51 16.86
N GLY A 78 19.56 12.83 16.97
CA GLY A 78 20.84 13.53 17.01
C GLY A 78 21.62 13.48 15.70
N GLY A 79 20.97 13.18 14.57
CA GLY A 79 21.60 12.93 13.28
C GLY A 79 20.83 13.45 12.06
N ALA A 80 21.33 13.10 10.88
CA ALA A 80 20.83 13.56 9.59
C ALA A 80 19.68 12.66 9.07
N LEU A 81 18.63 13.26 8.53
CA LEU A 81 17.46 12.56 7.97
C LEU A 81 17.73 11.98 6.58
N GLU A 82 18.69 12.53 5.84
CA GLU A 82 18.98 12.22 4.44
C GLU A 82 19.22 10.72 4.17
N PRO A 83 20.00 9.97 4.97
CA PRO A 83 20.17 8.53 4.76
C PRO A 83 18.86 7.75 4.87
N PHE A 84 17.95 8.19 5.75
CA PHE A 84 16.65 7.55 5.95
C PHE A 84 15.65 7.95 4.88
N TRP A 85 15.68 9.22 4.44
CA TRP A 85 14.81 9.75 3.40
C TRP A 85 15.16 9.20 2.02
N ALA A 86 16.44 8.90 1.78
CA ALA A 86 16.87 8.19 0.57
C ALA A 86 16.23 6.80 0.43
N LEU A 87 15.93 6.12 1.54
CA LEU A 87 15.26 4.82 1.58
C LEU A 87 13.73 4.92 1.58
N TYR A 88 13.20 6.04 2.05
CA TYR A 88 11.77 6.29 2.15
C TYR A 88 11.41 7.59 1.46
N ALA A 89 11.51 7.65 0.14
CA ALA A 89 11.35 8.90 -0.62
C ALA A 89 9.94 9.51 -0.54
N VAL A 90 8.97 8.82 0.10
CA VAL A 90 7.71 9.44 0.55
C VAL A 90 7.97 10.68 1.43
N HIS A 91 9.08 10.70 2.19
CA HIS A 91 9.43 11.84 3.01
C HIS A 91 9.91 13.05 2.20
N SER A 92 10.34 12.84 0.94
CA SER A 92 10.68 13.92 0.02
C SER A 92 9.45 14.58 -0.63
N GLN A 93 8.23 14.12 -0.32
CA GLN A 93 7.02 14.73 -0.85
C GLN A 93 6.75 16.10 -0.19
N PRO A 94 6.20 17.09 -0.92
CA PRO A 94 6.02 18.46 -0.41
C PRO A 94 5.28 18.54 0.94
N HIS A 95 4.23 17.74 1.12
CA HIS A 95 3.44 17.75 2.36
C HIS A 95 4.22 17.22 3.58
N VAL A 96 5.20 16.31 3.39
CA VAL A 96 6.05 15.82 4.48
C VAL A 96 7.12 16.85 4.82
N LEU A 97 7.66 17.53 3.81
CA LEU A 97 8.56 18.67 4.00
C LEU A 97 7.87 19.82 4.74
N GLU A 98 6.61 20.11 4.40
CA GLU A 98 5.79 21.10 5.11
C GLU A 98 5.56 20.72 6.56
N LEU A 99 5.20 19.45 6.83
CA LEU A 99 5.07 18.94 8.20
C LEU A 99 6.38 19.04 8.98
N LEU A 100 7.52 18.66 8.38
CA LEU A 100 8.82 18.76 9.03
C LEU A 100 9.17 20.21 9.41
N ARG A 101 8.81 21.19 8.56
CA ARG A 101 9.07 22.61 8.82
C ARG A 101 8.37 23.13 10.07
N GLU A 102 7.25 22.55 10.49
CA GLU A 102 6.57 22.92 11.74
C GLU A 102 7.45 22.66 12.98
N TYR A 103 8.39 21.73 12.86
CA TYR A 103 9.31 21.33 13.93
C TYR A 103 10.67 22.04 13.87
N LYS A 104 10.84 23.04 13.01
CA LYS A 104 12.13 23.73 12.84
C LYS A 104 12.48 24.54 14.10
N VAL A 105 13.66 24.28 14.65
CA VAL A 105 14.19 24.98 15.85
C VAL A 105 15.52 25.68 15.62
N GLY A 106 16.18 25.47 14.47
CA GLY A 106 17.51 26.01 14.20
C GLY A 106 18.00 25.83 12.78
N ASP A 107 19.20 26.33 12.55
CA ASP A 107 20.01 26.03 11.37
C ASP A 107 21.41 25.52 11.82
N LEU A 108 22.07 24.71 10.99
CA LEU A 108 23.45 24.31 11.20
C LEU A 108 24.41 25.46 10.83
N SER A 109 25.56 25.51 11.50
CA SER A 109 26.63 26.44 11.14
C SER A 109 27.05 26.28 9.66
N PRO A 110 27.30 27.37 8.91
CA PRO A 110 27.73 27.32 7.51
C PRO A 110 28.99 26.48 7.25
N SER A 111 29.85 26.30 8.26
CA SER A 111 31.05 25.46 8.20
C SER A 111 30.78 23.96 8.30
N GLU A 112 29.52 23.56 8.54
CA GLU A 112 29.10 22.16 8.74
C GLU A 112 28.11 21.66 7.67
N ALA A 113 28.00 22.40 6.57
CA ALA A 113 27.26 21.99 5.39
C ALA A 113 27.69 20.56 4.99
N PRO A 114 26.74 19.66 4.72
CA PRO A 114 27.07 18.27 4.39
C PRO A 114 28.00 18.22 3.16
N PRO A 115 28.87 17.20 3.06
CA PRO A 115 29.49 16.89 1.77
C PRO A 115 28.39 16.68 0.72
N SER A 116 28.65 17.03 -0.53
CA SER A 116 27.70 16.89 -1.64
C SER A 116 27.04 15.50 -1.66
N PRO A 117 25.75 15.38 -2.02
CA PRO A 117 24.97 14.14 -1.97
C PRO A 117 25.48 13.00 -2.87
N ASP A 118 26.54 13.23 -3.66
CA ASP A 118 27.15 12.25 -4.58
C ASP A 118 27.82 11.03 -3.90
N GLY A 119 27.91 11.00 -2.57
CA GLY A 119 28.57 9.91 -1.81
C GLY A 119 27.68 8.75 -1.37
N THR A 120 26.36 8.90 -1.38
CA THR A 120 25.40 7.83 -1.04
C THR A 120 24.82 7.23 -2.31
N GLN A 121 25.21 5.99 -2.65
CA GLN A 121 24.56 5.24 -3.74
C GLN A 121 23.05 5.17 -3.46
N ASP A 122 22.25 5.62 -4.42
CA ASP A 122 20.80 5.52 -4.39
C ASP A 122 20.38 4.06 -4.12
N PRO A 123 19.72 3.75 -2.98
CA PRO A 123 19.44 2.37 -2.60
C PRO A 123 18.48 1.67 -3.58
N PHE A 124 17.79 2.44 -4.42
CA PHE A 124 16.88 1.96 -5.46
C PHE A 124 17.55 1.81 -6.83
N ALA A 125 18.86 2.07 -6.99
CA ALA A 125 19.53 2.01 -8.29
C ALA A 125 19.48 0.60 -8.92
N GLY A 126 19.38 -0.45 -8.09
CA GLY A 126 19.26 -1.85 -8.53
C GLY A 126 17.83 -2.33 -8.76
N ASP A 127 16.82 -1.47 -8.64
CA ASP A 127 15.44 -1.83 -8.90
C ASP A 127 15.22 -2.22 -10.38
N PRO A 128 14.32 -3.18 -10.68
CA PRO A 128 14.04 -3.58 -12.05
C PRO A 128 13.38 -2.46 -12.86
N PRO A 129 13.48 -2.47 -14.20
CA PRO A 129 12.65 -1.64 -15.05
C PRO A 129 11.19 -2.10 -15.01
N ARG A 130 10.25 -1.18 -15.25
CA ARG A 130 8.80 -1.46 -15.25
C ARG A 130 8.12 -0.95 -16.51
N HIS A 131 6.94 -1.49 -16.80
CA HIS A 131 6.17 -1.10 -17.97
C HIS A 131 5.70 0.36 -17.86
N PRO A 132 5.89 1.20 -18.90
CA PRO A 132 5.62 2.64 -18.83
C PRO A 132 4.13 2.99 -18.75
N ALA A 133 3.22 2.07 -19.10
CA ALA A 133 1.79 2.31 -18.98
C ALA A 133 1.26 2.28 -17.53
N LEU A 134 2.05 1.79 -16.57
CA LEU A 134 1.64 1.76 -15.18
C LEU A 134 1.38 3.17 -14.63
N ARG A 135 0.33 3.32 -13.84
CA ARG A 135 0.04 4.54 -13.09
C ARG A 135 0.85 4.54 -11.81
N VAL A 136 1.99 5.22 -11.86
CA VAL A 136 2.94 5.30 -10.74
C VAL A 136 2.45 6.32 -9.71
N ASN A 137 2.28 5.87 -8.47
CA ASN A 137 1.97 6.74 -7.33
C ASN A 137 3.19 7.00 -6.44
N SER A 138 4.22 6.15 -6.50
CA SER A 138 5.53 6.41 -5.91
C SER A 138 6.62 5.73 -6.72
N LEU A 139 7.71 6.43 -6.99
CA LEU A 139 8.88 5.87 -7.68
C LEU A 139 9.83 5.14 -6.72
N LYS A 140 9.95 5.63 -5.48
CA LYS A 140 10.91 5.15 -4.48
C LYS A 140 10.27 5.17 -3.07
N PRO A 141 9.92 4.02 -2.50
CA PRO A 141 9.87 2.71 -3.14
C PRO A 141 8.83 2.65 -4.27
N PHE A 142 9.04 1.79 -5.26
CA PHE A 142 8.16 1.70 -6.43
C PHE A 142 6.76 1.18 -6.07
N ASN A 143 5.74 1.96 -6.37
CA ASN A 143 4.35 1.61 -6.18
C ASN A 143 3.52 2.12 -7.36
N ALA A 144 2.82 1.21 -8.04
CA ALA A 144 2.05 1.52 -9.24
C ALA A 144 0.91 0.53 -9.46
N GLU A 145 -0.15 0.99 -10.12
CA GLU A 145 -1.31 0.20 -10.53
C GLU A 145 -1.47 0.21 -12.05
N PRO A 146 -2.09 -0.81 -12.67
CA PRO A 146 -2.44 -0.74 -14.07
C PRO A 146 -3.44 0.40 -14.35
N PRO A 147 -3.48 0.93 -15.58
CA PRO A 147 -4.61 1.73 -16.03
C PRO A 147 -5.92 0.95 -15.83
N ALA A 148 -6.93 1.58 -15.22
CA ALA A 148 -8.15 0.87 -14.85
C ALA A 148 -8.90 0.28 -16.05
N GLU A 149 -8.81 0.94 -17.21
CA GLU A 149 -9.31 0.47 -18.50
C GLU A 149 -8.67 -0.85 -18.96
N LEU A 150 -7.47 -1.18 -18.51
CA LEU A 150 -6.80 -2.46 -18.82
C LEU A 150 -6.98 -3.51 -17.72
N LEU A 151 -7.43 -3.09 -16.53
CA LEU A 151 -7.49 -3.95 -15.35
C LEU A 151 -8.37 -5.19 -15.56
N THR A 152 -9.48 -5.06 -16.28
CA THR A 152 -10.46 -6.14 -16.49
C THR A 152 -10.50 -6.66 -17.92
N GLU A 153 -9.52 -6.31 -18.77
CA GLU A 153 -9.44 -6.81 -20.15
C GLU A 153 -9.11 -8.31 -20.21
N ARG A 154 -8.48 -8.83 -19.17
CA ARG A 154 -8.17 -10.26 -19.02
C ARG A 154 -8.45 -10.72 -17.61
N PHE A 155 -8.88 -11.97 -17.49
CA PHE A 155 -9.07 -12.60 -16.18
C PHE A 155 -7.76 -12.75 -15.39
N LEU A 156 -6.68 -13.12 -16.07
CA LEU A 156 -5.33 -13.10 -15.52
C LEU A 156 -4.63 -11.82 -15.97
N THR A 157 -4.24 -10.99 -15.01
CA THR A 157 -3.50 -9.76 -15.26
C THR A 157 -2.08 -10.13 -15.74
N PRO A 158 -1.60 -9.59 -16.87
CA PRO A 158 -0.22 -9.78 -17.32
C PRO A 158 0.79 -9.37 -16.23
N ASN A 159 1.93 -10.07 -16.17
CA ASN A 159 2.94 -9.88 -15.12
C ASN A 159 3.45 -8.43 -15.06
N GLU A 160 3.55 -7.78 -16.22
CA GLU A 160 4.06 -6.41 -16.43
C GLU A 160 3.05 -5.33 -16.01
N LEU A 161 1.76 -5.69 -15.91
CA LEU A 161 0.66 -4.81 -15.54
C LEU A 161 0.10 -5.13 -14.14
N PHE A 162 0.49 -6.24 -13.54
CA PHE A 162 0.10 -6.61 -12.19
C PHE A 162 0.56 -5.51 -11.22
N PHE A 163 -0.36 -5.00 -10.38
CA PHE A 163 -0.05 -3.88 -9.49
C PHE A 163 1.17 -4.19 -8.60
N THR A 164 2.05 -3.22 -8.43
CA THR A 164 3.27 -3.38 -7.63
C THR A 164 3.18 -2.51 -6.40
N ARG A 165 3.35 -3.12 -5.22
CA ARG A 165 3.50 -2.42 -3.95
C ARG A 165 4.82 -2.83 -3.30
N ASN A 166 5.79 -1.92 -3.26
CA ASN A 166 7.06 -2.11 -2.55
C ASN A 166 7.15 -1.13 -1.37
N HIS A 167 7.53 -1.62 -0.18
CA HIS A 167 7.84 -0.76 0.97
C HIS A 167 9.29 -0.27 0.98
N LEU A 168 10.16 -0.99 0.28
CA LEU A 168 11.61 -0.92 0.36
C LEU A 168 12.20 -1.20 -1.04
N PRO A 169 13.52 -1.00 -1.26
CA PRO A 169 14.20 -1.37 -2.49
C PRO A 169 14.02 -2.85 -2.83
N VAL A 170 14.01 -3.19 -4.12
CA VAL A 170 13.86 -4.56 -4.59
C VAL A 170 15.17 -5.32 -4.42
N PRO A 171 15.22 -6.42 -3.64
CA PRO A 171 16.43 -7.22 -3.48
C PRO A 171 17.00 -7.70 -4.83
N ALA A 172 18.33 -7.68 -4.95
CA ALA A 172 19.05 -8.35 -6.03
C ALA A 172 19.50 -9.72 -5.51
N VAL A 173 18.87 -10.78 -6.00
CA VAL A 173 19.06 -12.14 -5.48
C VAL A 173 19.76 -13.01 -6.51
N ASP A 174 20.86 -13.65 -6.12
CA ASP A 174 21.43 -14.78 -6.86
C ASP A 174 20.66 -16.06 -6.51
N ALA A 175 19.95 -16.63 -7.48
CA ALA A 175 19.15 -17.84 -7.30
C ALA A 175 19.97 -19.07 -6.85
N GLY A 176 21.24 -19.17 -7.23
CA GLY A 176 22.12 -20.28 -6.83
C GLY A 176 22.52 -20.21 -5.34
N ALA A 177 22.73 -18.98 -4.85
CA ALA A 177 23.09 -18.72 -3.46
C ALA A 177 21.87 -18.60 -2.52
N TYR A 178 20.67 -18.35 -3.07
CA TYR A 178 19.45 -18.19 -2.28
C TYR A 178 19.16 -19.38 -1.36
N ARG A 179 18.79 -19.10 -0.11
CA ARG A 179 18.31 -20.08 0.86
C ARG A 179 17.06 -19.57 1.55
N LEU A 180 16.05 -20.43 1.63
CA LEU A 180 14.88 -20.26 2.46
C LEU A 180 15.10 -20.95 3.81
N HIS A 181 15.08 -20.18 4.88
CA HIS A 181 15.19 -20.70 6.25
C HIS A 181 13.81 -21.03 6.81
N VAL A 182 13.57 -22.28 7.20
CA VAL A 182 12.33 -22.72 7.84
C VAL A 182 12.65 -23.27 9.22
N GLU A 183 12.16 -22.60 10.26
CA GLU A 183 12.36 -23.02 11.64
C GLU A 183 11.33 -24.09 12.01
N GLY A 184 11.82 -25.27 12.36
CA GLY A 184 11.07 -26.42 12.83
C GLY A 184 10.99 -26.49 14.37
N PRO A 185 10.16 -27.40 14.91
CA PRO A 185 10.03 -27.60 16.35
C PRO A 185 11.32 -28.20 16.94
N GLY A 186 11.56 -27.92 18.22
CA GLY A 186 12.71 -28.48 18.96
C GLY A 186 14.08 -27.99 18.47
N GLY A 187 14.14 -26.82 17.83
CA GLY A 187 15.39 -26.23 17.31
C GLY A 187 15.84 -26.79 15.96
N ARG A 188 15.03 -27.66 15.31
CA ARG A 188 15.29 -28.08 13.93
C ARG A 188 15.20 -26.87 13.01
N ALA A 189 16.10 -26.76 12.03
CA ALA A 189 16.02 -25.74 11.00
C ALA A 189 16.27 -26.36 9.63
N LEU A 190 15.46 -25.99 8.63
CA LEU A 190 15.71 -26.30 7.23
C LEU A 190 16.34 -25.07 6.56
N SER A 191 17.30 -25.31 5.68
CA SER A 191 17.86 -24.31 4.77
C SER A 191 17.68 -24.84 3.36
N LEU A 192 16.58 -24.44 2.70
CA LEU A 192 16.17 -24.96 1.41
C LEU A 192 16.70 -24.05 0.29
N SER A 193 17.46 -24.62 -0.65
CA SER A 193 17.77 -23.95 -1.91
C SER A 193 16.55 -23.90 -2.84
N LEU A 194 16.58 -23.03 -3.85
CA LEU A 194 15.50 -22.96 -4.85
C LEU A 194 15.28 -24.29 -5.59
N PRO A 195 16.32 -25.03 -6.05
CA PRO A 195 16.15 -26.36 -6.65
C PRO A 195 15.54 -27.38 -5.69
N GLU A 196 15.91 -27.37 -4.40
CA GLU A 196 15.31 -28.26 -3.40
C GLU A 196 13.83 -27.94 -3.17
N LEU A 197 13.46 -26.66 -3.12
CA LEU A 197 12.06 -26.26 -2.98
C LEU A 197 11.22 -26.70 -4.19
N ARG A 198 11.77 -26.61 -5.40
CA ARG A 198 11.12 -27.07 -6.64
C ARG A 198 11.05 -28.60 -6.76
N GLY A 199 12.11 -29.31 -6.35
CA GLY A 199 12.24 -30.75 -6.56
C GLY A 199 11.68 -31.62 -5.43
N ARG A 200 11.65 -31.13 -4.18
CA ARG A 200 11.23 -31.92 -3.02
C ARG A 200 9.73 -31.90 -2.78
N PHE A 201 9.05 -30.83 -3.18
CA PHE A 201 7.62 -30.62 -2.90
C PHE A 201 6.82 -30.63 -4.20
N PRO A 202 5.67 -31.32 -4.26
CA PRO A 202 4.81 -31.29 -5.44
C PRO A 202 4.37 -29.86 -5.77
N LYS A 203 4.59 -29.43 -7.02
CA LYS A 203 4.11 -28.13 -7.50
C LYS A 203 2.59 -28.11 -7.49
N HIS A 204 2.02 -27.07 -6.88
CA HIS A 204 0.60 -26.77 -6.93
C HIS A 204 0.39 -25.42 -7.58
N GLU A 205 -0.71 -25.30 -8.32
CA GLU A 205 -1.12 -24.07 -8.98
C GLU A 205 -2.43 -23.56 -8.39
N VAL A 206 -2.45 -22.27 -8.06
CA VAL A 206 -3.61 -21.60 -7.46
C VAL A 206 -3.80 -20.27 -8.17
N THR A 207 -4.95 -20.07 -8.79
CA THR A 207 -5.33 -18.74 -9.30
C THR A 207 -5.93 -17.93 -8.18
N ALA A 208 -5.27 -16.83 -7.81
CA ALA A 208 -5.69 -15.98 -6.70
C ALA A 208 -5.50 -14.50 -7.02
N THR A 209 -6.47 -13.70 -6.58
CA THR A 209 -6.42 -12.25 -6.62
C THR A 209 -5.69 -11.74 -5.38
N LEU A 210 -4.75 -10.82 -5.59
CA LEU A 210 -4.16 -10.05 -4.49
C LEU A 210 -4.78 -8.65 -4.52
N GLN A 211 -5.29 -8.21 -3.37
CA GLN A 211 -5.78 -6.84 -3.18
C GLN A 211 -4.99 -6.18 -2.04
N CYS A 212 -4.51 -4.96 -2.28
CA CYS A 212 -3.90 -4.13 -1.25
C CYS A 212 -4.96 -3.61 -0.27
N ALA A 213 -4.63 -3.53 1.03
CA ALA A 213 -5.51 -2.94 2.04
C ALA A 213 -5.97 -1.50 1.69
N GLY A 214 -5.11 -0.78 0.98
CA GLY A 214 -5.33 0.61 0.56
C GLY A 214 -5.94 0.77 -0.83
N ASN A 215 -6.43 -0.29 -1.47
CA ASN A 215 -7.16 -0.15 -2.74
C ASN A 215 -8.30 0.87 -2.56
N ARG A 216 -8.51 1.75 -3.56
CA ARG A 216 -9.53 2.82 -3.53
C ARG A 216 -9.35 3.85 -2.41
N ARG A 217 -8.12 4.04 -1.89
CA ARG A 217 -7.83 5.03 -0.83
C ARG A 217 -8.18 6.46 -1.24
N THR A 218 -8.02 6.81 -2.52
CA THR A 218 -8.31 8.17 -3.00
C THR A 218 -9.76 8.59 -2.74
N GLU A 219 -10.71 7.66 -2.70
CA GLU A 219 -12.10 7.94 -2.36
C GLU A 219 -12.28 8.35 -0.90
N MET A 220 -11.50 7.76 0.02
CA MET A 220 -11.47 8.18 1.43
C MET A 220 -10.85 9.57 1.60
N SER A 221 -9.80 9.88 0.84
CA SER A 221 -9.18 11.21 0.86
C SER A 221 -10.14 12.34 0.45
N ARG A 222 -11.20 12.04 -0.32
CA ARG A 222 -12.24 13.01 -0.69
C ARG A 222 -13.16 13.38 0.48
N VAL A 223 -13.29 12.52 1.48
CA VAL A 223 -14.07 12.80 2.70
C VAL A 223 -13.22 13.64 3.67
N ARG A 224 -12.02 13.13 4.00
CA ARG A 224 -11.05 13.78 4.87
C ARG A 224 -9.66 13.23 4.52
N PRO A 225 -8.59 14.06 4.50
CA PRO A 225 -7.23 13.58 4.19
C PRO A 225 -6.82 12.39 5.07
N VAL A 226 -6.08 11.44 4.47
CA VAL A 226 -5.57 10.22 5.11
C VAL A 226 -4.09 10.03 4.78
N LYS A 227 -3.35 9.28 5.61
CA LYS A 227 -1.95 8.93 5.30
C LYS A 227 -1.86 7.60 4.56
N GLY A 228 -1.30 7.62 3.35
CA GLY A 228 -1.04 6.43 2.55
C GLY A 228 -0.93 6.72 1.06
N LEU A 229 -0.51 5.72 0.28
CA LEU A 229 -0.39 5.85 -1.17
C LEU A 229 -1.76 6.10 -1.82
N PRO A 230 -1.89 7.08 -2.74
CA PRO A 230 -3.17 7.48 -3.33
C PRO A 230 -3.62 6.51 -4.44
N TRP A 231 -3.95 5.28 -4.07
CA TRP A 231 -4.48 4.28 -5.00
C TRP A 231 -5.87 4.67 -5.52
N ASP A 232 -6.06 4.50 -6.83
CA ASP A 232 -7.36 4.44 -7.49
C ASP A 232 -7.93 3.01 -7.30
N ILE A 233 -8.75 2.53 -8.24
CA ILE A 233 -9.39 1.20 -8.18
C ILE A 233 -8.46 0.02 -8.56
N GLY A 234 -7.18 0.26 -8.89
CA GLY A 234 -6.28 -0.72 -9.49
C GLY A 234 -5.23 -1.33 -8.56
N ALA A 235 -5.30 -1.13 -7.24
CA ALA A 235 -4.42 -1.83 -6.29
C ALA A 235 -4.90 -3.26 -6.01
N ILE A 236 -5.25 -3.96 -7.09
CA ILE A 236 -5.77 -5.32 -7.15
C ILE A 236 -5.37 -5.94 -8.49
N SER A 237 -4.98 -7.21 -8.51
CA SER A 237 -4.68 -7.95 -9.75
C SER A 237 -4.75 -9.46 -9.50
N THR A 238 -4.92 -10.23 -10.58
CA THR A 238 -5.13 -11.68 -10.50
C THR A 238 -4.08 -12.43 -11.32
N ALA A 239 -3.48 -13.47 -10.74
CA ALA A 239 -2.52 -14.31 -11.42
C ALA A 239 -2.71 -15.79 -11.06
N ARG A 240 -2.19 -16.68 -11.89
CA ARG A 240 -2.00 -18.10 -11.55
C ARG A 240 -0.63 -18.28 -10.90
N TRP A 241 -0.61 -18.63 -9.64
CA TRP A 241 0.61 -18.81 -8.85
C TRP A 241 1.01 -20.28 -8.82
N GLY A 242 2.28 -20.59 -9.05
CA GLY A 242 2.83 -21.94 -9.00
C GLY A 242 3.91 -22.07 -7.92
N GLY A 243 3.83 -23.10 -7.07
CA GLY A 243 4.77 -23.26 -5.97
C GLY A 243 4.58 -24.51 -5.13
N ALA A 244 5.41 -24.62 -4.09
CA ALA A 244 5.21 -25.61 -3.03
C ALA A 244 4.08 -25.14 -2.09
N ARG A 245 3.26 -26.05 -1.58
CA ARG A 245 2.30 -25.71 -0.52
C ARG A 245 3.06 -25.41 0.77
N LEU A 246 2.70 -24.31 1.45
CA LEU A 246 3.26 -23.98 2.76
C LEU A 246 3.02 -25.12 3.76
N ARG A 247 1.83 -25.76 3.69
CA ARG A 247 1.50 -26.96 4.44
C ARG A 247 2.58 -28.03 4.32
N ASP A 248 2.95 -28.41 3.11
CA ASP A 248 3.86 -29.54 2.86
C ASP A 248 5.28 -29.22 3.38
N VAL A 249 5.71 -27.96 3.26
CA VAL A 249 6.99 -27.50 3.79
C VAL A 249 7.02 -27.52 5.32
N LEU A 250 5.94 -27.08 5.99
CA LEU A 250 5.83 -27.11 7.45
C LEU A 250 5.77 -28.55 7.99
N LEU A 251 5.02 -29.43 7.34
CA LEU A 251 4.98 -30.85 7.69
C LEU A 251 6.37 -31.49 7.52
N HIS A 252 7.08 -31.17 6.44
CA HIS A 252 8.46 -31.65 6.24
C HIS A 252 9.45 -31.12 7.29
N ALA A 253 9.25 -29.89 7.77
CA ALA A 253 10.02 -29.31 8.88
C ALA A 253 9.73 -30.00 10.23
N GLY A 254 8.71 -30.85 10.31
CA GLY A 254 8.36 -31.65 11.49
C GLY A 254 7.20 -31.10 12.30
N PHE A 255 6.45 -30.12 11.77
CA PHE A 255 5.21 -29.67 12.40
C PHE A 255 4.04 -30.63 12.12
N GLY A 256 3.03 -30.63 13.00
CA GLY A 256 1.81 -31.41 12.83
C GLY A 256 0.67 -30.64 12.16
N GLU A 257 -0.42 -31.31 11.80
CA GLU A 257 -1.57 -30.65 11.17
C GLU A 257 -2.41 -29.79 12.12
N ARG A 258 -2.22 -29.97 13.42
CA ARG A 258 -2.92 -29.26 14.48
C ARG A 258 -1.95 -28.89 15.58
N ARG A 259 -2.20 -27.77 16.23
CA ARG A 259 -1.58 -27.37 17.49
C ARG A 259 -2.65 -26.80 18.41
N GLU A 260 -2.51 -27.05 19.71
CA GLU A 260 -3.37 -26.47 20.72
C GLU A 260 -2.99 -25.00 20.96
N GLY A 261 -4.00 -24.16 21.16
CA GLY A 261 -3.85 -22.71 21.31
C GLY A 261 -3.74 -21.97 19.97
N GLU A 262 -3.61 -20.64 20.07
CA GLU A 262 -3.41 -19.78 18.91
C GLU A 262 -1.94 -19.73 18.54
N TRP A 263 -1.63 -20.18 17.33
CA TRP A 263 -0.29 -20.16 16.76
C TRP A 263 -0.32 -19.44 15.43
N HIS A 264 0.83 -18.90 15.05
CA HIS A 264 1.03 -18.15 13.82
C HIS A 264 2.23 -18.70 13.04
N VAL A 265 2.19 -18.50 11.73
CA VAL A 265 3.37 -18.65 10.87
C VAL A 265 3.79 -17.26 10.44
N CYS A 266 4.99 -16.87 10.89
CA CYS A 266 5.63 -15.60 10.61
C CYS A 266 6.55 -15.73 9.41
N PHE A 267 6.58 -14.68 8.59
CA PHE A 267 7.35 -14.60 7.37
C PHE A 267 8.21 -13.34 7.40
N GLU A 268 9.43 -13.43 6.89
CA GLU A 268 10.30 -12.28 6.64
C GLU A 268 10.77 -12.26 5.19
N GLY A 269 10.77 -11.08 4.58
CA GLY A 269 11.38 -10.81 3.29
C GLY A 269 12.88 -10.50 3.42
N LEU A 270 13.57 -10.51 2.29
CA LEU A 270 14.96 -10.07 2.15
C LEU A 270 15.08 -8.54 2.17
N ASP A 271 14.02 -7.82 1.83
CA ASP A 271 13.98 -6.37 1.88
C ASP A 271 13.94 -5.89 3.33
N ALA A 272 14.90 -5.04 3.68
CA ALA A 272 15.04 -4.46 5.02
C ALA A 272 15.27 -2.95 4.94
N ASP A 273 14.91 -2.26 6.01
CA ASP A 273 15.15 -0.82 6.12
C ASP A 273 16.57 -0.47 6.57
N ALA A 274 16.84 0.83 6.72
CA ALA A 274 18.15 1.34 7.16
C ALA A 274 18.62 0.74 8.49
N GLY A 275 17.69 0.40 9.37
CA GLY A 275 17.96 -0.22 10.67
C GLY A 275 18.06 -1.75 10.61
N GLY A 276 17.95 -2.35 9.42
CA GLY A 276 18.03 -3.79 9.22
C GLY A 276 16.73 -4.55 9.53
N ALA A 277 15.62 -3.87 9.83
CA ALA A 277 14.35 -4.53 10.10
C ALA A 277 13.71 -4.99 8.76
N PRO A 278 13.47 -6.31 8.57
CA PRO A 278 12.93 -6.84 7.33
C PRO A 278 11.42 -6.59 7.22
N TYR A 279 10.89 -6.51 5.99
CA TYR A 279 9.44 -6.68 5.80
C TYR A 279 8.98 -8.01 6.38
N GLY A 280 7.91 -7.98 7.17
CA GLY A 280 7.41 -9.19 7.80
C GLY A 280 5.92 -9.14 8.06
N ALA A 281 5.30 -10.32 8.09
CA ALA A 281 3.88 -10.51 8.36
C ALA A 281 3.63 -11.91 8.92
N SER A 282 2.42 -12.19 9.40
CA SER A 282 2.04 -13.53 9.82
C SER A 282 0.60 -13.87 9.45
N ILE A 283 0.35 -15.18 9.34
CA ILE A 283 -1.00 -15.76 9.23
C ILE A 283 -1.24 -16.77 10.35
N PRO A 284 -2.51 -17.04 10.71
CA PRO A 284 -2.83 -18.11 11.66
C PRO A 284 -2.31 -19.47 11.18
N TYR A 285 -1.78 -20.27 12.10
CA TYR A 285 -1.22 -21.58 11.83
C TYR A 285 -2.23 -22.50 11.14
N GLY A 286 -3.49 -22.50 11.60
CA GLY A 286 -4.55 -23.29 10.99
C GLY A 286 -4.76 -23.01 9.51
N ARG A 287 -4.55 -21.76 9.05
CA ARG A 287 -4.58 -21.42 7.62
C ARG A 287 -3.37 -22.00 6.89
N ALA A 288 -2.17 -21.85 7.46
CA ALA A 288 -0.93 -22.29 6.87
C ALA A 288 -0.87 -23.81 6.60
N VAL A 289 -1.44 -24.61 7.51
CA VAL A 289 -1.47 -26.08 7.39
C VAL A 289 -2.78 -26.62 6.81
N SER A 290 -3.77 -25.78 6.51
CA SER A 290 -5.04 -26.26 5.93
C SER A 290 -4.86 -26.67 4.46
N PRO A 291 -5.31 -27.88 4.06
CA PRO A 291 -5.19 -28.33 2.68
C PRO A 291 -6.13 -27.57 1.73
N VAL A 292 -7.18 -26.93 2.25
CA VAL A 292 -8.17 -26.19 1.46
C VAL A 292 -7.90 -24.68 1.41
N ALA A 293 -6.95 -24.18 2.20
CA ALA A 293 -6.59 -22.75 2.20
C ALA A 293 -5.57 -22.38 1.11
N ASP A 294 -5.00 -23.37 0.42
CA ASP A 294 -4.18 -23.20 -0.78
C ASP A 294 -3.00 -22.21 -0.62
N VAL A 295 -2.42 -22.09 0.58
CA VAL A 295 -1.26 -21.20 0.82
C VAL A 295 -0.02 -21.77 0.14
N LEU A 296 0.62 -20.95 -0.69
CA LEU A 296 1.81 -21.34 -1.47
C LEU A 296 3.06 -20.58 -1.04
N LEU A 297 4.19 -21.26 -1.13
CA LEU A 297 5.50 -20.67 -1.38
C LEU A 297 5.71 -20.68 -2.90
N ALA A 298 5.24 -19.62 -3.55
CA ALA A 298 5.22 -19.50 -5.00
C ALA A 298 6.61 -19.11 -5.54
N TYR A 299 7.01 -19.76 -6.63
CA TYR A 299 8.20 -19.47 -7.42
C TYR A 299 7.88 -19.27 -8.92
N GLU A 300 6.59 -19.38 -9.28
CA GLU A 300 6.03 -19.11 -10.61
C GLU A 300 4.80 -18.21 -10.52
N MET A 301 4.62 -17.37 -11.53
CA MET A 301 3.49 -16.44 -11.71
C MET A 301 3.10 -16.40 -13.20
N ASN A 302 1.86 -16.76 -13.48
CA ASN A 302 1.30 -16.89 -14.83
C ASN A 302 2.09 -17.84 -15.76
N GLY A 303 2.67 -18.89 -15.19
CA GLY A 303 3.44 -19.91 -15.95
C GLY A 303 4.91 -19.54 -16.18
N GLU A 304 5.34 -18.37 -15.71
CA GLU A 304 6.72 -17.91 -15.79
C GLU A 304 7.33 -17.86 -14.39
N GLU A 305 8.66 -17.74 -14.31
CA GLU A 305 9.34 -17.44 -13.06
C GLU A 305 8.87 -16.09 -12.48
N LEU A 306 8.86 -15.96 -11.15
CA LEU A 306 8.46 -14.71 -10.51
C LEU A 306 9.29 -13.52 -11.03
N PRO A 307 8.65 -12.43 -11.49
CA PRO A 307 9.35 -11.17 -11.72
C PRO A 307 9.94 -10.62 -10.42
N ARG A 308 11.04 -9.85 -10.53
CA ARG A 308 11.73 -9.27 -9.37
C ARG A 308 10.81 -8.43 -8.48
N ASP A 309 9.98 -7.56 -9.07
CA ASP A 309 9.00 -6.76 -8.31
C ASP A 309 7.97 -7.60 -7.56
N HIS A 310 7.72 -8.83 -8.01
CA HIS A 310 6.70 -9.73 -7.46
C HIS A 310 7.28 -10.81 -6.54
N GLY A 311 8.57 -10.72 -6.20
CA GLY A 311 9.16 -11.49 -5.11
C GLY A 311 10.12 -12.59 -5.52
N PHE A 312 10.72 -12.53 -6.71
CA PHE A 312 11.80 -13.44 -7.12
C PHE A 312 12.83 -13.68 -6.00
N PRO A 313 13.23 -14.93 -5.70
CA PRO A 313 12.80 -16.16 -6.36
C PRO A 313 11.56 -16.81 -5.73
N VAL A 314 11.19 -16.43 -4.51
CA VAL A 314 10.08 -17.05 -3.76
C VAL A 314 9.27 -15.99 -3.01
N ARG A 315 7.95 -16.07 -3.11
CA ARG A 315 7.02 -15.33 -2.27
C ARG A 315 6.03 -16.24 -1.56
N VAL A 316 5.44 -15.77 -0.47
CA VAL A 316 4.19 -16.33 0.04
C VAL A 316 3.04 -15.81 -0.81
N VAL A 317 2.07 -16.67 -1.11
CA VAL A 317 0.75 -16.31 -1.62
C VAL A 317 -0.28 -16.86 -0.65
N VAL A 318 -1.09 -15.98 -0.07
CA VAL A 318 -2.15 -16.33 0.88
C VAL A 318 -3.52 -16.01 0.26
N PRO A 319 -4.18 -16.99 -0.39
CA PRO A 319 -5.47 -16.76 -1.04
C PRO A 319 -6.56 -16.27 -0.07
N GLY A 320 -7.41 -15.36 -0.55
CA GLY A 320 -8.53 -14.80 0.24
C GLY A 320 -8.11 -13.81 1.34
N VAL A 321 -6.83 -13.48 1.44
CA VAL A 321 -6.25 -12.61 2.48
C VAL A 321 -5.65 -11.35 1.84
N VAL A 322 -5.59 -10.26 2.61
CA VAL A 322 -4.99 -8.99 2.19
C VAL A 322 -3.55 -9.19 1.69
N GLY A 323 -3.18 -8.49 0.61
CA GLY A 323 -1.90 -8.65 -0.06
C GLY A 323 -0.66 -8.45 0.83
N ALA A 324 -0.79 -7.70 1.93
CA ALA A 324 0.28 -7.50 2.92
C ALA A 324 0.79 -8.80 3.55
N ARG A 325 -0.02 -9.86 3.64
CA ARG A 325 0.41 -11.14 4.23
C ARG A 325 1.13 -12.05 3.23
N SER A 326 1.11 -11.70 1.94
CA SER A 326 1.79 -12.42 0.86
C SER A 326 3.22 -11.89 0.68
N VAL A 327 4.07 -12.12 1.69
CA VAL A 327 5.45 -11.62 1.79
C VAL A 327 6.27 -12.02 0.56
N LYS A 328 6.93 -11.02 -0.06
CA LYS A 328 7.81 -11.18 -1.21
C LYS A 328 9.26 -11.41 -0.77
N TRP A 329 10.08 -11.92 -1.68
CA TRP A 329 11.53 -12.14 -1.46
C TRP A 329 11.77 -12.93 -0.17
N LEU A 330 11.02 -14.00 0.03
CA LEU A 330 10.91 -14.71 1.30
C LEU A 330 12.27 -15.25 1.75
N ARG A 331 12.73 -14.89 2.95
CA ARG A 331 13.99 -15.41 3.52
C ARG A 331 13.77 -16.38 4.67
N ARG A 332 12.70 -16.20 5.46
CA ARG A 332 12.47 -16.93 6.71
C ARG A 332 10.99 -17.26 6.90
N VAL A 333 10.73 -18.47 7.37
CA VAL A 333 9.43 -18.96 7.84
C VAL A 333 9.61 -19.50 9.26
N ALA A 334 8.85 -18.99 10.22
CA ALA A 334 8.92 -19.41 11.62
C ALA A 334 7.53 -19.60 12.22
N VAL A 335 7.34 -20.63 13.04
CA VAL A 335 6.10 -20.85 13.79
C VAL A 335 6.23 -20.25 15.18
N SER A 336 5.27 -19.43 15.58
CA SER A 336 5.30 -18.61 16.80
C SER A 336 3.97 -18.67 17.55
N PRO A 337 3.96 -18.61 18.90
CA PRO A 337 2.72 -18.51 19.68
C PRO A 337 2.10 -17.11 19.63
N ALA A 338 2.77 -16.15 18.99
CA ALA A 338 2.29 -14.79 18.78
C ALA A 338 2.40 -14.40 17.31
N GLU A 339 1.63 -13.39 16.90
CA GLU A 339 1.76 -12.76 15.59
C GLU A 339 3.20 -12.26 15.33
N SER A 340 3.50 -12.01 14.06
CA SER A 340 4.75 -11.35 13.67
C SER A 340 4.91 -10.04 14.46
N PRO A 341 6.07 -9.80 15.10
CA PRO A 341 6.33 -8.55 15.81
C PRO A 341 6.64 -7.37 14.86
N SER A 342 6.68 -7.61 13.55
CA SER A 342 6.97 -6.59 12.55
C SER A 342 6.02 -5.40 12.65
N HIS A 343 6.53 -4.19 12.35
CA HIS A 343 5.74 -2.96 12.31
C HIS A 343 4.48 -3.13 11.44
N TRP A 344 4.59 -3.74 10.26
CA TRP A 344 3.48 -3.94 9.33
C TRP A 344 2.43 -4.96 9.80
N GLN A 345 2.71 -5.78 10.82
CA GLN A 345 1.70 -6.64 11.43
C GLN A 345 1.04 -5.93 12.62
N GLN A 346 1.84 -5.26 13.45
CA GLN A 346 1.39 -4.71 14.73
C GLN A 346 0.80 -3.30 14.61
N ASN A 347 1.44 -2.42 13.85
CA ASN A 347 1.21 -0.97 13.83
C ASN A 347 0.76 -0.44 12.45
N ASP A 348 0.31 -1.31 11.55
CA ASP A 348 -0.29 -0.95 10.26
C ASP A 348 -1.33 -2.00 9.83
N TYR A 349 -2.06 -1.74 8.75
CA TYR A 349 -3.03 -2.66 8.16
C TYR A 349 -4.09 -3.13 9.16
N LYS A 350 -4.72 -2.15 9.84
CA LYS A 350 -5.85 -2.32 10.76
C LYS A 350 -6.95 -1.28 10.44
N GLY A 351 -8.21 -1.65 10.65
CA GLY A 351 -9.35 -0.76 10.50
C GLY A 351 -9.77 -0.17 11.85
N PHE A 352 -10.14 1.11 11.88
CA PHE A 352 -10.56 1.82 13.09
C PHE A 352 -11.87 2.57 12.86
N CYS A 353 -12.55 2.90 13.95
CA CYS A 353 -13.73 3.76 13.93
C CYS A 353 -13.41 5.13 13.27
N PRO A 354 -14.33 5.74 12.51
CA PRO A 354 -14.11 7.06 11.90
C PRO A 354 -13.83 8.21 12.89
N SER A 355 -14.13 8.02 14.17
CA SER A 355 -13.82 8.98 15.24
C SER A 355 -12.36 8.97 15.70
N VAL A 356 -11.58 7.95 15.33
CA VAL A 356 -10.16 7.81 15.72
C VAL A 356 -9.28 8.66 14.80
N ASP A 357 -8.36 9.42 15.41
CA ASP A 357 -7.34 10.22 14.71
C ASP A 357 -5.93 9.86 15.22
N TRP A 358 -4.89 10.53 14.70
CA TRP A 358 -3.48 10.19 14.96
C TRP A 358 -3.05 10.31 16.42
N ASP A 359 -3.68 11.19 17.19
CA ASP A 359 -3.43 11.41 18.61
C ASP A 359 -4.12 10.37 19.52
N THR A 360 -5.11 9.65 18.99
CA THR A 360 -5.98 8.73 19.74
C THR A 360 -5.91 7.29 19.27
N VAL A 361 -5.17 7.00 18.19
CA VAL A 361 -5.04 5.65 17.64
C VAL A 361 -4.25 4.73 18.57
N ASP A 362 -4.89 3.63 18.99
CA ASP A 362 -4.22 2.52 19.66
C ASP A 362 -4.36 1.26 18.81
N TYR A 363 -3.25 0.85 18.17
CA TYR A 363 -3.22 -0.31 17.28
C TYR A 363 -3.53 -1.64 17.97
N ARG A 364 -3.49 -1.72 19.30
CA ARG A 364 -3.84 -2.94 20.05
C ARG A 364 -5.35 -3.19 20.08
N THR A 365 -6.16 -2.17 19.80
CA THR A 365 -7.64 -2.24 19.88
C THR A 365 -8.29 -2.87 18.65
N ALA A 366 -7.53 -3.04 17.56
CA ALA A 366 -8.02 -3.62 16.32
C ALA A 366 -7.21 -4.88 15.93
N PRO A 367 -7.84 -5.87 15.29
CA PRO A 367 -7.14 -7.02 14.74
C PRO A 367 -6.35 -6.62 13.49
N ALA A 368 -5.24 -7.31 13.23
CA ALA A 368 -4.55 -7.22 11.95
C ALA A 368 -5.50 -7.67 10.82
N ILE A 369 -5.57 -6.91 9.72
CA ILE A 369 -6.38 -7.32 8.57
C ILE A 369 -5.81 -8.65 8.04
N GLN A 370 -6.69 -9.65 7.95
CA GLN A 370 -6.44 -10.95 7.34
C GLN A 370 -7.35 -11.07 6.11
N GLU A 371 -8.52 -11.67 6.24
CA GLU A 371 -9.52 -11.67 5.18
C GLU A 371 -10.04 -10.25 4.93
N LEU A 372 -10.35 -9.96 3.66
CA LEU A 372 -10.92 -8.67 3.24
C LEU A 372 -12.45 -8.80 3.05
N PRO A 373 -13.20 -7.69 3.22
CA PRO A 373 -14.63 -7.66 2.93
C PRO A 373 -14.89 -7.73 1.41
N VAL A 374 -16.16 -7.92 1.04
CA VAL A 374 -16.60 -7.84 -0.35
C VAL A 374 -16.29 -6.47 -0.97
N GLN A 375 -15.89 -6.47 -2.24
CA GLN A 375 -15.42 -5.33 -3.01
C GLN A 375 -15.88 -5.42 -4.48
N SER A 376 -16.13 -4.27 -5.10
CA SER A 376 -16.31 -4.14 -6.55
C SER A 376 -15.94 -2.75 -7.05
N ALA A 377 -15.54 -2.63 -8.31
CA ALA A 377 -15.36 -1.35 -8.97
C ALA A 377 -15.69 -1.41 -10.47
N ILE A 378 -16.03 -0.26 -11.03
CA ILE A 378 -16.33 -0.05 -12.45
C ILE A 378 -15.03 0.35 -13.15
N THR A 379 -14.63 -0.38 -14.17
CA THR A 379 -13.46 -0.08 -15.00
C THR A 379 -13.82 0.56 -16.33
N GLN A 380 -15.05 0.33 -16.79
CA GLN A 380 -15.60 0.92 -18.01
C GLN A 380 -17.07 1.31 -17.80
N PRO A 381 -17.48 2.55 -18.16
CA PRO A 381 -16.65 3.65 -18.64
C PRO A 381 -15.78 4.31 -17.54
N ARG A 382 -14.89 5.22 -17.94
CA ARG A 382 -14.07 6.03 -17.00
C ARG A 382 -14.85 7.26 -16.51
N PRO A 383 -14.57 7.78 -15.30
CA PRO A 383 -15.14 9.05 -14.85
C PRO A 383 -14.90 10.19 -15.83
N GLY A 384 -15.94 10.96 -16.14
CA GLY A 384 -15.89 12.10 -17.06
C GLY A 384 -15.92 11.74 -18.55
N ALA A 385 -16.11 10.47 -18.91
CA ALA A 385 -16.23 10.08 -20.30
C ALA A 385 -17.54 10.60 -20.92
N ALA A 386 -17.46 10.98 -22.20
CA ALA A 386 -18.63 11.16 -23.06
C ALA A 386 -18.89 9.84 -23.81
N VAL A 387 -20.05 9.22 -23.58
CA VAL A 387 -20.41 7.93 -24.19
C VAL A 387 -21.48 8.13 -25.27
N PRO A 388 -21.47 7.36 -26.37
CA PRO A 388 -22.48 7.50 -27.42
C PRO A 388 -23.89 7.12 -26.90
N PRO A 389 -24.96 7.68 -27.49
CA PRO A 389 -26.32 7.29 -27.18
C PRO A 389 -26.60 5.87 -27.67
N GLY A 390 -27.62 5.23 -27.10
CA GLY A 390 -27.95 3.84 -27.36
C GLY A 390 -27.41 2.90 -26.27
N GLU A 391 -26.99 1.70 -26.66
CA GLU A 391 -26.55 0.67 -25.71
C GLU A 391 -25.20 1.02 -25.06
N LEU A 392 -25.16 0.96 -23.73
CA LEU A 392 -23.94 1.16 -22.94
C LEU A 392 -23.53 -0.16 -22.29
N THR A 393 -22.30 -0.62 -22.56
CA THR A 393 -21.72 -1.74 -21.81
C THR A 393 -20.90 -1.21 -20.64
N VAL A 394 -21.34 -1.54 -19.42
CA VAL A 394 -20.62 -1.25 -18.18
C VAL A 394 -19.85 -2.50 -17.76
N LYS A 395 -18.56 -2.35 -17.43
CA LYS A 395 -17.71 -3.47 -16.99
C LYS A 395 -17.02 -3.17 -15.67
N GLY A 396 -16.65 -4.22 -14.97
CA GLY A 396 -15.86 -4.11 -13.77
C GLY A 396 -15.39 -5.45 -13.21
N TYR A 397 -14.88 -5.37 -11.99
CA TYR A 397 -14.52 -6.54 -11.19
C TYR A 397 -15.31 -6.57 -9.89
N ALA A 398 -15.43 -7.76 -9.30
CA ALA A 398 -15.88 -7.96 -7.93
C ALA A 398 -15.11 -9.10 -7.27
N TRP A 399 -14.90 -9.04 -5.95
CA TRP A 399 -14.16 -10.04 -5.20
C TRP A 399 -14.52 -9.98 -3.71
N SER A 400 -14.38 -11.09 -2.98
CA SER A 400 -14.48 -11.12 -1.52
C SER A 400 -13.36 -12.00 -0.94
N GLY A 401 -12.91 -11.65 0.27
CA GLY A 401 -11.91 -12.43 0.99
C GLY A 401 -12.43 -13.78 1.46
N GLY A 402 -11.55 -14.57 2.09
CA GLY A 402 -11.91 -15.84 2.72
C GLY A 402 -12.42 -16.93 1.77
N GLY A 403 -12.28 -16.74 0.45
CA GLY A 403 -12.74 -17.71 -0.55
C GLY A 403 -14.26 -17.70 -0.74
N ARG A 404 -14.92 -16.62 -0.30
CA ARG A 404 -16.35 -16.39 -0.50
C ARG A 404 -16.60 -15.93 -1.93
N GLU A 405 -17.35 -16.72 -2.68
CA GLU A 405 -17.74 -16.40 -4.06
C GLU A 405 -18.60 -15.14 -4.10
N VAL A 406 -18.44 -14.32 -5.13
CA VAL A 406 -19.40 -13.24 -5.44
C VAL A 406 -20.61 -13.86 -6.10
N VAL A 407 -21.76 -13.79 -5.44
CA VAL A 407 -23.01 -14.42 -5.93
C VAL A 407 -23.86 -13.45 -6.77
N ARG A 408 -23.60 -12.14 -6.65
CA ARG A 408 -24.30 -11.11 -7.45
C ARG A 408 -23.51 -9.81 -7.49
N VAL A 409 -23.59 -9.10 -8.61
CA VAL A 409 -23.21 -7.70 -8.75
C VAL A 409 -24.44 -6.92 -9.22
N ASP A 410 -24.83 -5.91 -8.45
CA ASP A 410 -25.92 -5.00 -8.79
C ASP A 410 -25.32 -3.69 -9.35
N VAL A 411 -25.82 -3.24 -10.49
CA VAL A 411 -25.39 -2.02 -11.17
C VAL A 411 -26.58 -1.06 -11.32
N SER A 412 -26.33 0.20 -11.00
CA SER A 412 -27.29 1.30 -11.11
C SER A 412 -26.76 2.32 -12.13
N LEU A 413 -27.66 3.01 -12.82
CA LEU A 413 -27.33 4.12 -13.73
C LEU A 413 -27.78 5.49 -13.20
N ASP A 414 -28.51 5.51 -12.08
CA ASP A 414 -29.18 6.69 -11.52
C ASP A 414 -28.67 7.05 -10.11
N GLY A 415 -27.42 6.72 -9.77
CA GLY A 415 -26.85 7.07 -8.45
C GLY A 415 -27.22 6.13 -7.31
N GLY A 416 -27.89 5.01 -7.59
CA GLY A 416 -28.18 3.94 -6.64
C GLY A 416 -29.67 3.82 -6.30
N HIS A 417 -30.56 4.41 -7.08
CA HIS A 417 -32.01 4.35 -6.86
C HIS A 417 -32.61 3.07 -7.45
N THR A 418 -32.21 2.69 -8.67
CA THR A 418 -32.67 1.47 -9.34
C THR A 418 -31.50 0.58 -9.75
N TRP A 419 -31.72 -0.74 -9.78
CA TRP A 419 -30.63 -1.71 -9.92
C TRP A 419 -30.96 -2.78 -10.96
N GLN A 420 -29.93 -3.20 -11.68
CA GLN A 420 -29.94 -4.32 -12.61
C GLN A 420 -28.81 -5.28 -12.22
N ALA A 421 -29.06 -6.59 -12.30
CA ALA A 421 -28.02 -7.58 -12.05
C ALA A 421 -27.08 -7.68 -13.26
N ALA A 422 -25.78 -7.59 -13.03
CA ALA A 422 -24.76 -7.80 -14.06
C ALA A 422 -24.54 -9.30 -14.34
N GLU A 423 -24.07 -9.61 -15.55
CA GLU A 423 -23.61 -10.94 -15.91
C GLU A 423 -22.21 -11.17 -15.32
N LEU A 424 -22.04 -12.29 -14.61
CA LEU A 424 -20.75 -12.68 -14.03
C LEU A 424 -20.04 -13.66 -14.97
N ALA A 425 -18.80 -13.33 -15.34
CA ALA A 425 -17.96 -14.19 -16.16
C ALA A 425 -17.11 -15.15 -15.31
N GLY A 426 -16.76 -16.29 -15.91
CA GLY A 426 -15.85 -17.29 -15.33
C GLY A 426 -16.54 -18.53 -14.77
N GLU A 427 -15.73 -19.50 -14.37
CA GLU A 427 -16.20 -20.76 -13.79
C GLU A 427 -16.36 -20.64 -12.28
N ARG A 428 -17.36 -21.33 -11.73
CA ARG A 428 -17.54 -21.40 -10.27
C ARG A 428 -16.41 -22.21 -9.64
N ALA A 429 -15.74 -21.60 -8.67
CA ALA A 429 -14.77 -22.29 -7.85
C ALA A 429 -15.45 -23.29 -6.89
N ALA A 430 -14.65 -24.17 -6.30
CA ALA A 430 -15.13 -25.01 -5.21
C ALA A 430 -15.60 -24.12 -4.02
N PRO A 431 -16.66 -24.50 -3.28
CA PRO A 431 -17.14 -23.74 -2.14
C PRO A 431 -16.03 -23.42 -1.13
N GLY A 432 -15.97 -22.16 -0.69
CA GLY A 432 -14.94 -21.66 0.23
C GLY A 432 -13.55 -21.49 -0.39
N ARG A 433 -13.42 -21.61 -1.72
CA ARG A 433 -12.14 -21.51 -2.46
C ARG A 433 -12.23 -20.58 -3.67
N ALA A 434 -13.15 -19.61 -3.65
CA ALA A 434 -13.23 -18.55 -4.66
C ALA A 434 -12.14 -17.50 -4.44
N TRP A 435 -10.90 -17.85 -4.78
CA TRP A 435 -9.71 -17.01 -4.53
C TRP A 435 -9.52 -15.89 -5.54
N ALA A 436 -10.05 -16.08 -6.75
CA ALA A 436 -9.98 -15.12 -7.85
C ALA A 436 -11.21 -14.21 -7.85
N TRP A 437 -11.04 -13.00 -8.38
CA TRP A 437 -12.15 -12.10 -8.68
C TRP A 437 -13.13 -12.74 -9.66
N VAL A 438 -14.32 -12.15 -9.76
CA VAL A 438 -15.19 -12.30 -10.92
C VAL A 438 -15.12 -11.03 -11.73
N LEU A 439 -15.05 -11.17 -13.04
CA LEU A 439 -15.28 -10.06 -13.96
C LEU A 439 -16.76 -10.01 -14.27
N TRP A 440 -17.31 -8.82 -14.43
CA TRP A 440 -18.73 -8.66 -14.72
C TRP A 440 -18.97 -7.63 -15.81
N GLU A 441 -20.05 -7.81 -16.55
CA GLU A 441 -20.56 -6.83 -17.50
C GLU A 441 -22.07 -6.67 -17.41
N LEU A 442 -22.56 -5.46 -17.67
CA LEU A 442 -23.98 -5.17 -17.86
C LEU A 442 -24.14 -4.44 -19.19
N ARG A 443 -25.01 -4.96 -20.05
CA ARG A 443 -25.53 -4.23 -21.21
C ARG A 443 -26.74 -3.43 -20.77
N ALA A 444 -26.53 -2.15 -20.51
CA ALA A 444 -27.56 -1.24 -20.07
C ALA A 444 -28.59 -0.98 -21.20
N PRO A 445 -29.86 -0.71 -20.85
CA PRO A 445 -30.87 -0.22 -21.79
C PRO A 445 -30.38 1.02 -22.54
N ALA A 446 -30.95 1.25 -23.74
CA ALA A 446 -30.60 2.39 -24.56
C ALA A 446 -30.77 3.72 -23.80
N VAL A 447 -29.73 4.55 -23.79
CA VAL A 447 -29.74 5.86 -23.11
C VAL A 447 -29.81 6.98 -24.14
N GLU A 448 -30.66 7.98 -23.87
CA GLU A 448 -30.83 9.14 -24.74
C GLU A 448 -29.64 10.12 -24.64
N ALA A 449 -29.35 10.80 -25.75
CA ALA A 449 -28.34 11.86 -25.80
C ALA A 449 -28.67 12.99 -24.81
N GLY A 450 -27.63 13.57 -24.21
CA GLY A 450 -27.75 14.62 -23.19
C GLY A 450 -28.06 14.10 -21.77
N THR A 451 -28.19 12.79 -21.57
CA THR A 451 -28.40 12.21 -20.24
C THR A 451 -27.10 12.22 -19.42
N GLU A 452 -27.17 12.68 -18.17
CA GLU A 452 -26.11 12.52 -17.18
C GLU A 452 -26.34 11.22 -16.40
N LEU A 453 -25.33 10.34 -16.35
CA LEU A 453 -25.40 9.08 -15.63
C LEU A 453 -24.48 9.09 -14.42
N GLU A 454 -25.00 8.64 -13.27
CA GLU A 454 -24.18 8.25 -12.13
C GLU A 454 -24.21 6.72 -12.00
N ILE A 455 -23.24 6.07 -12.62
CA ILE A 455 -23.11 4.62 -12.63
C ILE A 455 -22.56 4.16 -11.30
N VAL A 456 -23.24 3.20 -10.66
CA VAL A 456 -22.86 2.66 -9.35
C VAL A 456 -22.82 1.14 -9.43
N CYS A 457 -21.85 0.51 -8.77
CA CYS A 457 -21.83 -0.95 -8.60
C CYS A 457 -21.68 -1.35 -7.13
N LYS A 458 -22.28 -2.48 -6.77
CA LYS A 458 -22.10 -3.16 -5.47
C LYS A 458 -22.19 -4.67 -5.63
N ALA A 459 -21.34 -5.39 -4.92
CA ALA A 459 -21.32 -6.85 -4.91
C ALA A 459 -21.90 -7.46 -3.63
N VAL A 460 -22.34 -8.72 -3.75
CA VAL A 460 -22.83 -9.58 -2.68
C VAL A 460 -22.02 -10.87 -2.69
N ASP A 461 -21.48 -11.28 -1.54
CA ASP A 461 -20.74 -12.54 -1.44
C ASP A 461 -21.60 -13.73 -0.99
N ALA A 462 -21.03 -14.94 -0.98
CA ALA A 462 -21.72 -16.18 -0.62
C ALA A 462 -22.19 -16.24 0.84
N SER A 463 -21.72 -15.33 1.70
CA SER A 463 -22.21 -15.13 3.07
C SER A 463 -23.19 -13.96 3.16
N TYR A 464 -23.63 -13.41 2.02
CA TYR A 464 -24.50 -12.25 1.91
C TYR A 464 -23.95 -10.99 2.58
N ASN A 465 -22.63 -10.88 2.74
CA ASN A 465 -22.04 -9.59 3.05
C ASN A 465 -22.22 -8.66 1.84
N VAL A 466 -22.44 -7.38 2.12
CA VAL A 466 -22.67 -6.34 1.12
C VAL A 466 -21.73 -5.15 1.35
N GLN A 467 -21.58 -4.33 0.31
CA GLN A 467 -20.83 -3.07 0.38
C GLN A 467 -21.71 -1.93 0.94
N PRO A 468 -21.14 -1.03 1.78
CA PRO A 468 -21.87 0.13 2.30
C PRO A 468 -22.05 1.22 1.25
N ASP A 469 -23.07 2.05 1.42
CA ASP A 469 -23.53 3.05 0.45
C ASP A 469 -22.53 4.21 0.24
N THR A 470 -21.84 4.61 1.31
CA THR A 470 -21.00 5.81 1.34
C THR A 470 -19.70 5.59 2.11
N VAL A 471 -18.69 6.39 1.78
CA VAL A 471 -17.32 6.27 2.32
C VAL A 471 -17.20 6.86 3.73
N ALA A 472 -17.95 7.92 4.06
CA ALA A 472 -17.77 8.64 5.32
C ALA A 472 -17.95 7.77 6.58
N PRO A 473 -18.96 6.88 6.67
CA PRO A 473 -19.12 5.99 7.82
C PRO A 473 -18.04 4.91 7.97
N ILE A 474 -17.23 4.67 6.94
CA ILE A 474 -16.12 3.70 6.96
C ILE A 474 -14.75 4.38 6.90
N TRP A 475 -14.70 5.71 6.90
CA TRP A 475 -13.45 6.46 6.88
C TRP A 475 -12.56 6.05 8.05
N ASN A 476 -11.25 5.98 7.83
CA ASN A 476 -10.26 5.77 8.88
C ASN A 476 -8.96 6.48 8.50
N LEU A 477 -8.15 6.84 9.50
CA LEU A 477 -6.93 7.64 9.36
C LEU A 477 -5.89 7.10 8.35
N ARG A 478 -5.86 5.77 8.13
CA ARG A 478 -4.96 5.09 7.16
C ARG A 478 -5.56 4.95 5.76
N GLY A 479 -6.84 5.27 5.59
CA GLY A 479 -7.56 5.11 4.34
C GLY A 479 -7.52 3.67 3.80
N VAL A 480 -7.59 2.67 4.68
CA VAL A 480 -7.66 1.24 4.30
C VAL A 480 -9.12 0.76 4.31
N LEU A 481 -9.39 -0.42 3.73
CA LEU A 481 -10.74 -1.01 3.71
C LEU A 481 -11.80 -0.12 3.01
N SER A 482 -11.39 0.60 1.96
CA SER A 482 -12.30 1.40 1.13
C SER A 482 -13.16 0.49 0.24
N ASN A 483 -14.33 0.09 0.75
CA ASN A 483 -15.23 -0.83 0.06
C ASN A 483 -16.66 -0.31 -0.11
N ALA A 484 -16.91 1.00 0.07
CA ALA A 484 -18.19 1.59 -0.29
C ALA A 484 -18.48 1.45 -1.80
N TRP A 485 -19.73 1.67 -2.22
CA TRP A 485 -20.09 1.58 -3.65
C TRP A 485 -19.20 2.48 -4.51
N HIS A 486 -18.68 1.93 -5.61
CA HIS A 486 -17.91 2.71 -6.57
C HIS A 486 -18.88 3.48 -7.48
N ARG A 487 -18.60 4.78 -7.69
CA ARG A 487 -19.47 5.71 -8.42
C ARG A 487 -18.71 6.36 -9.56
N VAL A 488 -19.26 6.31 -10.77
CA VAL A 488 -18.68 6.86 -12.00
C VAL A 488 -19.70 7.76 -12.68
N ARG A 489 -19.35 9.04 -12.87
CA ARG A 489 -20.19 9.98 -13.62
C ARG A 489 -19.75 10.09 -15.07
N VAL A 490 -20.69 10.04 -16.00
CA VAL A 490 -20.49 10.17 -17.45
C VAL A 490 -21.64 10.94 -18.09
N THR A 491 -21.39 11.54 -19.25
CA THR A 491 -22.39 12.23 -20.07
C THR A 491 -22.65 11.41 -21.33
N VAL A 492 -23.91 11.31 -21.77
CA VAL A 492 -24.26 10.72 -23.07
C VAL A 492 -24.22 11.81 -24.14
N SER A 493 -23.38 11.67 -25.15
CA SER A 493 -23.09 12.68 -26.18
C SER A 493 -24.19 12.88 -27.20
#